data_AF-A0A915EFR9-F1
#
_entry.id   AF-A0A915EFR9-F1
#
_cell.length_a   1.000
_cell.length_b   1.000
_cell.length_c   1.000
_cell.angle_alpha   90.00
_cell.angle_beta   90.00
_cell.angle_gamma   90.00
#
_symmetry.space_group_name_H-M   'P 1'
#
loop_
_entity.id
_entity.type
_entity.pdbx_description
1 polymer ?
#
loop_
_entity_poly.entity_id
_entity_poly.type
_entity_poly.pdbx_seq_one_letter_code
_entity_poly.pdbx_strand_id
1 'polypeptide(L)'
;MGLTRGVEYGERIRLTHTINCYVCFVLGCFLNCLLIYLIKKKTVNEMKMYSRILLQTCFNNLYNLAISALVQPIYILEGDRSIIFHNGMLRTSPPSIQHITYLAWFLGFYFSALFLPVQFIYRYLVLCK
;
A
#
# COMPACT_ATOMS: atom_id res chain seq x y z
N MET A 1 -7.10 -36.20 10.37
CA MET A 1 -6.56 -35.88 9.03
C MET A 1 -6.94 -34.48 8.51
N GLY A 2 -7.99 -33.82 9.02
CA GLY A 2 -8.38 -32.46 8.57
C GLY A 2 -7.56 -31.29 9.17
N LEU A 3 -7.08 -31.41 10.41
CA LEU A 3 -6.32 -30.35 11.09
C LEU A 3 -4.94 -30.09 10.47
N THR A 4 -4.22 -31.13 10.06
CA THR A 4 -2.88 -31.00 9.46
C THR A 4 -2.91 -30.31 8.10
N ARG A 5 -3.95 -30.55 7.29
CA ARG A 5 -4.14 -29.82 6.01
C ARG A 5 -4.43 -28.35 6.25
N GLY A 6 -5.28 -28.00 7.22
CA GLY A 6 -5.61 -26.59 7.52
C GLY A 6 -4.40 -25.76 7.92
N VAL A 7 -3.48 -26.34 8.69
CA VAL A 7 -2.21 -25.71 9.07
C VAL A 7 -1.32 -25.49 7.85
N GLU A 8 -1.16 -26.52 7.01
CA GLU A 8 -0.33 -26.45 5.79
C GLU A 8 -0.84 -25.38 4.79
N TYR A 9 -2.16 -25.30 4.59
CA TYR A 9 -2.77 -24.27 3.74
C TYR A 9 -2.55 -22.86 4.31
N GLY A 10 -2.67 -22.69 5.63
CA GLY A 10 -2.42 -21.40 6.30
C GLY A 10 -0.98 -20.93 6.15
N GLU A 11 -0.01 -21.83 6.25
CA GLU A 11 1.41 -21.51 6.05
C GLU A 11 1.72 -21.10 4.61
N ARG A 12 1.17 -21.81 3.61
CA ARG A 12 1.34 -21.46 2.20
C ARG A 12 0.78 -20.08 1.86
N ILE A 13 -0.39 -19.73 2.41
CA ILE A 13 -1.01 -18.40 2.23
C ILE A 13 -0.11 -17.31 2.82
N ARG A 14 0.37 -17.50 4.07
CA ARG A 14 1.29 -16.54 4.71
C ARG A 14 2.58 -16.37 3.93
N LEU A 15 3.17 -17.47 3.45
CA LEU A 15 4.40 -17.43 2.67
C LEU A 15 4.20 -16.66 1.36
N THR A 16 3.15 -16.99 0.61
CA THR A 16 2.81 -16.32 -0.65
C THR A 16 2.55 -14.84 -0.44
N HIS A 17 1.78 -14.50 0.60
CA HIS A 17 1.50 -13.11 0.97
C HIS A 17 2.77 -12.34 1.33
N THR A 18 3.67 -12.95 2.11
CA THR A 18 4.96 -12.38 2.49
C THR A 18 5.82 -12.09 1.26
N ILE A 19 5.97 -13.07 0.37
CA ILE A 19 6.75 -12.93 -0.87
C ILE A 19 6.16 -11.81 -1.73
N ASN A 20 4.84 -11.81 -1.96
CA ASN A 20 4.17 -10.77 -2.71
C ASN A 20 4.40 -9.38 -2.11
N CYS A 21 4.29 -9.26 -0.79
CA CYS A 21 4.51 -7.98 -0.10
C CYS A 21 5.92 -7.45 -0.34
N TYR A 22 6.96 -8.27 -0.22
CA TYR A 22 8.34 -7.82 -0.44
C TYR A 22 8.65 -7.53 -1.92
N VAL A 23 8.13 -8.33 -2.84
CA VAL A 23 8.27 -8.06 -4.29
C VAL A 23 7.60 -6.73 -4.64
N CYS A 24 6.37 -6.51 -4.18
CA CYS A 24 5.65 -5.24 -4.34
C CYS A 24 6.39 -4.07 -3.67
N PHE A 25 7.01 -4.29 -2.50
CA PHE A 25 7.81 -3.28 -1.83
C PHE A 25 9.02 -2.86 -2.67
N VAL A 26 9.82 -3.82 -3.15
CA VAL A 26 11.02 -3.53 -3.94
C VAL A 26 10.67 -2.87 -5.27
N LEU A 27 9.76 -3.47 -6.04
CA LEU A 27 9.33 -2.92 -7.33
C LEU A 27 8.63 -1.57 -7.17
N GLY A 28 7.76 -1.46 -6.18
CA GLY A 28 7.03 -0.23 -5.87
C GLY A 28 7.98 0.90 -5.47
N CYS A 29 8.95 0.64 -4.60
CA CYS A 29 9.97 1.64 -4.24
C CYS A 29 10.78 2.08 -5.46
N PHE A 30 11.24 1.13 -6.27
CA PHE A 30 11.99 1.43 -7.49
C PHE A 30 11.18 2.31 -8.46
N LEU A 31 9.95 1.91 -8.78
CA LEU A 31 9.10 2.62 -9.74
C LEU A 31 8.68 4.01 -9.25
N ASN A 32 8.33 4.16 -7.96
CA ASN A 32 7.98 5.47 -7.41
C ASN A 32 9.19 6.40 -7.35
N CYS A 33 10.37 5.91 -6.99
CA CYS A 33 11.61 6.70 -7.03
C CYS A 33 11.99 7.11 -8.47
N LEU A 34 11.85 6.20 -9.43
CA LEU A 34 12.06 6.50 -10.86
C LEU A 34 11.08 7.57 -11.34
N LEU A 35 9.81 7.48 -10.96
CA LEU A 35 8.80 8.48 -11.32
C LEU A 35 9.12 9.85 -10.71
N ILE A 36 9.52 9.91 -9.44
CA ILE A 36 9.99 11.15 -8.80
C ILE A 36 11.18 11.75 -9.57
N TYR A 37 12.14 10.92 -9.97
CA TYR A 37 13.28 11.36 -10.79
C TYR A 37 12.84 11.94 -12.13
N LEU A 38 11.95 11.26 -12.84
CA LEU A 38 11.40 11.71 -14.13
C LEU A 38 10.65 13.03 -13.97
N ILE A 39 9.81 13.17 -12.94
CA ILE A 39 9.09 14.40 -12.65
C ILE A 39 10.08 15.55 -12.45
N LYS A 40 11.13 15.36 -11.65
CA LYS A 40 12.12 16.41 -11.40
C LYS A 40 12.92 16.79 -12.64
N LYS A 41 13.26 15.84 -13.50
CA LYS A 41 14.16 16.07 -14.64
C LYS A 41 13.46 16.42 -15.96
N LYS A 42 12.21 16.01 -16.15
CA LYS A 42 11.52 16.04 -17.45
C LYS A 42 10.18 16.77 -17.47
N THR A 43 9.70 17.31 -16.34
CA THR A 43 8.43 18.04 -16.31
C THR A 43 8.54 19.38 -17.04
N VAL A 44 7.69 19.59 -18.05
CA VAL A 44 7.50 20.88 -18.73
C VAL A 44 6.70 21.86 -17.86
N ASN A 45 6.89 23.17 -18.06
CA ASN A 45 6.29 24.21 -17.21
C ASN A 45 4.76 24.12 -17.11
N GLU A 46 4.09 23.79 -18.21
CA GLU A 46 2.63 23.66 -18.30
C GLU A 46 2.09 22.52 -17.42
N MET A 47 2.89 21.47 -17.22
CA MET A 47 2.54 20.29 -16.43
C MET A 47 2.94 20.42 -14.95
N LYS A 48 3.44 21.58 -14.51
CA LYS A 48 3.93 21.76 -13.14
C LYS A 48 2.87 21.46 -12.09
N MET A 49 1.63 21.89 -12.28
CA MET A 49 0.56 21.62 -11.33
C MET A 49 0.23 20.12 -11.26
N TYR A 50 0.10 19.46 -12.42
CA TYR A 50 -0.10 18.01 -12.47
C TYR A 50 1.06 17.23 -11.83
N SER A 51 2.30 17.69 -12.04
CA SER A 51 3.49 17.06 -11.48
C SER A 51 3.51 17.09 -9.95
N ARG A 52 2.91 18.10 -9.31
CA ARG A 52 2.77 18.17 -7.85
C ARG A 52 1.80 17.09 -7.34
N ILE A 53 0.69 16.87 -8.04
CA ILE A 53 -0.27 15.80 -7.72
C ILE A 53 0.39 14.43 -7.87
N LEU A 54 1.17 14.23 -8.93
CA LEU A 54 1.95 13.00 -9.14
C LEU A 54 3.00 12.79 -8.03
N LEU A 55 3.72 13.84 -7.63
CA LEU A 55 4.68 13.75 -6.53
C LEU A 55 4.01 13.36 -5.21
N GLN A 56 2.89 14.00 -4.86
CA GLN A 56 2.10 13.63 -3.67
C GLN A 56 1.67 12.16 -3.72
N THR A 57 1.23 11.70 -4.88
CA THR A 57 0.86 10.29 -5.10
C THR A 57 2.06 9.38 -4.88
N CYS A 58 3.24 9.72 -5.41
CA CYS A 58 4.47 8.93 -5.23
C CYS A 58 4.88 8.85 -3.75
N PHE A 59 4.85 9.97 -3.02
CA PHE A 59 5.18 9.97 -1.60
C PHE A 59 4.20 9.14 -0.78
N ASN A 60 2.90 9.27 -1.07
CA ASN A 60 1.87 8.46 -0.44
C ASN A 60 2.04 6.97 -0.77
N ASN A 61 2.41 6.61 -1.99
CA ASN A 61 2.71 5.23 -2.35
C ASN A 61 3.91 4.69 -1.58
N LEU A 62 5.01 5.45 -1.48
CA LEU A 62 6.19 5.05 -0.70
C LEU A 62 5.86 4.86 0.78
N TYR A 63 5.07 5.77 1.36
CA TYR A 63 4.53 5.63 2.71
C TYR A 63 3.73 4.34 2.88
N ASN A 64 2.78 4.08 1.98
CA ASN A 64 1.94 2.89 2.04
C ASN A 64 2.76 1.60 1.86
N LEU A 65 3.75 1.58 0.99
CA LEU A 65 4.65 0.43 0.83
C LEU A 65 5.42 0.15 2.13
N ALA A 66 5.99 1.19 2.76
CA ALA A 66 6.71 1.06 4.02
C ALA A 66 5.82 0.54 5.15
N ILE A 67 4.65 1.16 5.35
CA ILE A 67 3.73 0.73 6.40
C ILE A 67 3.14 -0.66 6.08
N SER A 68 2.87 -0.99 4.82
CA SER A 68 2.40 -2.33 4.43
C SER A 68 3.43 -3.41 4.77
N ALA A 69 4.72 -3.15 4.60
CA ALA A 69 5.78 -4.08 5.00
C ALA A 69 5.86 -4.26 6.53
N LEU A 70 5.54 -3.22 7.31
CA LEU A 70 5.51 -3.30 8.78
C LEU A 70 4.30 -4.08 9.31
N VAL A 71 3.13 -3.89 8.70
CA VAL A 71 1.86 -4.44 9.18
C VAL A 71 1.56 -5.81 8.56
N GLN A 72 1.72 -5.93 7.24
CA GLN A 72 1.27 -7.05 6.39
C GLN A 72 -0.06 -7.67 6.86
N PRO A 73 -1.18 -6.94 6.73
CA PRO A 73 -2.46 -7.42 7.23
C PRO A 73 -2.94 -8.61 6.39
N ILE A 74 -3.22 -9.73 7.05
CA ILE A 74 -3.88 -10.90 6.44
C ILE A 74 -5.30 -10.97 6.98
N TYR A 75 -6.27 -10.82 6.07
CA TYR A 75 -7.69 -10.93 6.39
C TYR A 75 -8.14 -12.38 6.27
N ILE A 76 -8.65 -12.94 7.35
CA ILE A 76 -9.29 -14.26 7.36
C ILE A 76 -10.77 -14.06 7.71
N LEU A 77 -11.63 -14.49 6.80
CA LEU A 77 -13.09 -14.49 7.00
C LEU A 77 -13.49 -15.89 7.45
N GLU A 78 -14.01 -16.00 8.67
CA GLU A 78 -14.46 -17.26 9.24
C GLU A 78 -15.90 -17.09 9.73
N GLY A 79 -16.86 -17.49 8.88
CA GLY A 79 -18.29 -17.23 9.09
C GLY A 79 -18.58 -15.72 9.16
N ASP A 80 -19.25 -15.29 10.24
CA ASP A 80 -19.62 -13.89 10.48
C ASP A 80 -18.49 -13.06 11.14
N ARG A 81 -17.31 -13.67 11.34
CA ARG A 81 -16.17 -13.00 11.98
C ARG A 81 -15.08 -12.68 10.97
N SER A 82 -14.55 -11.46 11.06
CA SER A 82 -13.31 -11.07 10.39
C SER A 82 -12.18 -11.04 11.41
N ILE A 83 -11.10 -11.76 11.12
CA ILE A 83 -9.90 -11.78 11.95
C ILE A 83 -8.76 -11.21 11.10
N ILE A 84 -8.05 -10.23 11.66
CA ILE A 84 -6.92 -9.57 11.00
C ILE A 84 -5.64 -10.03 11.69
N PHE A 85 -4.78 -10.72 10.94
CA PHE A 85 -3.47 -11.13 11.41
C PHE A 85 -2.40 -10.14 10.94
N HIS A 86 -1.58 -9.67 11.89
CA HIS A 86 -0.37 -8.94 11.61
C HIS A 86 0.75 -9.92 11.27
N ASN A 87 1.16 -9.96 10.00
CA ASN A 87 2.23 -10.85 9.54
C ASN A 87 3.57 -10.12 9.32
N GLY A 88 3.59 -8.78 9.46
CA GLY A 88 4.77 -7.97 9.19
C GLY A 88 5.76 -7.91 10.35
N MET A 89 6.75 -7.02 10.23
CA MET A 89 7.84 -6.87 11.20
C MET A 89 7.37 -6.54 12.62
N LEU A 90 6.20 -5.93 12.78
CA LEU A 90 5.64 -5.55 14.08
C LEU A 90 4.76 -6.64 14.71
N ARG A 91 4.78 -7.87 14.19
CA ARG A 91 3.99 -8.99 14.72
C ARG A 91 4.26 -9.29 16.20
N THR A 92 5.49 -9.07 16.68
CA THR A 92 5.88 -9.31 18.09
C THR A 92 5.73 -8.09 18.98
N SER A 93 5.35 -6.94 18.42
CA SER A 93 5.16 -5.71 19.18
C SER A 93 3.91 -5.77 20.07
N PRO A 94 3.83 -4.94 21.13
CA PRO A 94 2.63 -4.82 21.95
C PRO A 94 1.37 -4.54 21.12
N PRO A 95 0.18 -5.03 21.54
CA PRO A 95 -1.07 -4.84 20.80
C PRO A 95 -1.39 -3.38 20.48
N SER A 96 -1.06 -2.44 21.37
CA SER A 96 -1.23 -1.01 21.14
C SER A 96 -0.46 -0.51 19.91
N ILE A 97 0.78 -0.95 19.73
CA ILE A 97 1.61 -0.60 18.56
C ILE A 97 1.04 -1.22 17.29
N GLN A 98 0.58 -2.47 17.37
CA GLN A 98 -0.04 -3.16 16.23
C GLN A 98 -1.30 -2.41 15.76
N HIS A 99 -2.18 -2.01 16.70
CA HIS A 99 -3.38 -1.24 16.39
C HIS A 99 -3.07 0.14 15.81
N ILE A 100 -2.14 0.89 16.40
CA ILE A 100 -1.76 2.22 15.87
C ILE A 100 -1.20 2.10 14.46
N THR A 101 -0.33 1.10 14.23
CA THR A 101 0.27 0.91 12.90
C THR A 101 -0.77 0.43 11.88
N TYR A 102 -1.72 -0.41 12.29
CA TYR A 102 -2.85 -0.80 11.45
C TYR A 102 -3.70 0.41 11.04
N LEU A 103 -4.02 1.30 11.99
CA LEU A 103 -4.78 2.52 11.69
C LEU A 103 -4.02 3.44 10.74
N ALA A 104 -2.71 3.59 10.93
CA ALA A 104 -1.84 4.34 10.04
C ALA A 104 -1.84 3.75 8.61
N TRP A 105 -1.75 2.43 8.50
CA TRP A 105 -1.86 1.70 7.23
C TRP A 105 -3.21 1.96 6.55
N PHE A 106 -4.31 1.79 7.29
CA PHE A 106 -5.66 1.95 6.78
C PHE A 106 -5.92 3.38 6.30
N LEU A 107 -5.43 4.38 7.04
CA LEU A 107 -5.52 5.78 6.66
C LEU A 107 -4.76 6.06 5.34
N GLY A 108 -3.53 5.55 5.23
CA GLY A 108 -2.74 5.65 4.00
C GLY A 108 -3.42 4.99 2.80
N PHE A 109 -4.04 3.83 3.00
CA PHE A 109 -4.81 3.15 1.97
C PHE A 109 -5.99 4.01 1.51
N TYR A 110 -6.73 4.61 2.45
CA TYR A 110 -7.84 5.50 2.14
C TYR A 110 -7.40 6.74 1.34
N PHE A 111 -6.31 7.40 1.76
CA PHE A 111 -5.74 8.52 0.98
C PHE A 111 -5.34 8.11 -0.43
N SER A 112 -4.77 6.91 -0.61
CA SER A 112 -4.43 6.38 -1.93
C SER A 112 -5.66 6.27 -2.84
N ALA A 113 -6.79 5.80 -2.29
CA ALA A 113 -8.04 5.70 -3.02
C ALA A 113 -8.58 7.08 -3.44
N LEU A 114 -8.36 8.12 -2.62
CA LEU A 114 -8.77 9.50 -2.93
C LEU A 114 -7.90 10.19 -3.98
N PHE A 115 -6.62 9.82 -4.13
CA PHE A 115 -5.76 10.43 -5.16
C PHE A 115 -6.18 10.07 -6.58
N LEU A 116 -6.74 8.89 -6.80
CA LEU A 116 -7.24 8.45 -8.11
C LEU A 116 -8.30 9.39 -8.71
N PRO A 117 -9.42 9.68 -8.02
CA PRO A 117 -10.42 10.62 -8.55
C PRO A 117 -9.88 12.03 -8.67
N VAL A 118 -9.00 12.48 -7.78
CA VAL A 118 -8.36 13.81 -7.89
C VAL A 118 -7.57 13.93 -9.20
N GLN A 119 -6.79 12.91 -9.57
CA GLN A 119 -6.08 12.91 -10.85
C GLN A 119 -7.05 12.90 -12.04
N PHE A 120 -8.15 12.15 -11.96
CA PHE A 120 -9.15 12.11 -13.01
C PHE A 120 -9.85 13.47 -13.20
N ILE A 121 -10.31 14.08 -12.10
CA ILE A 121 -10.94 15.40 -12.09
C ILE A 121 -9.98 16.45 -12.66
N TYR A 122 -8.71 16.42 -12.25
CA TYR A 122 -7.71 17.35 -12.77
C TYR A 122 -7.55 17.22 -14.29
N ARG A 123 -7.42 15.98 -14.81
CA ARG A 123 -7.30 15.73 -16.25
C ARG A 123 -8.55 16.20 -17.01
N TYR A 124 -9.73 15.95 -16.47
CA TYR A 124 -10.98 16.42 -17.04
C TYR A 124 -11.02 17.96 -17.13
N LEU A 125 -10.63 18.65 -16.06
CA LEU A 125 -10.62 20.12 -16.03
C LEU A 125 -9.60 20.73 -17.00
N VAL A 126 -8.47 20.07 -17.26
CA VAL A 126 -7.46 20.57 -18.21
C VAL A 126 -7.85 20.33 -19.67
N LEU A 127 -8.60 19.24 -19.96
CA LEU A 127 -8.97 18.88 -21.33
C LEU A 127 -10.30 19.47 -21.78
N CYS A 128 -11.26 19.62 -20.86
CA CYS A 128 -12.64 19.97 -21.17
C CYS A 128 -13.05 21.39 -20.73
N LYS A 129 -12.19 22.11 -20.01
CA LYS A 129 -12.35 23.53 -19.67
C LYS A 129 -11.09 24.27 -20.06
#